data_AF-A0A925CVG7-F1
#
_entry.id   AF-A0A925CVG7-F1
#
_cell.length_a   1.000
_cell.length_b   1.000
_cell.length_c   1.000
_cell.angle_alpha   90.00
_cell.angle_beta   90.00
_cell.angle_gamma   90.00
#
_symmetry.space_group_name_H-M   'P 1'
#
loop_
_entity.id
_entity.type
_entity.pdbx_description
1 polymer ?
#
loop_
_entity_poly.entity_id
_entity_poly.type
_entity_poly.pdbx_seq_one_letter_code
_entity_poly.pdbx_strand_id
1 'polypeptide(L)'
;MVRFAPTHTGAWDAYEASAVRKFSRSLTAMAIVTGVVWRLCRALFLGTGPTSSPLFFGSVIALGVLVFFGMATLHLGNFPLKRWLWRVPLFALVEGVAEVAMSAVLIAFGREPYGSAVAVWADLASIAATVLSTHILVLSLYGGILAVVVQGIRRSVRAAGDVVIDDPKDDQ
;
A
#
# COMPACT_ATOMS: atom_id res chain seq x y z
N MET A 1 -6.36 21.98 -17.90
CA MET A 1 -6.77 20.56 -17.88
C MET A 1 -6.16 19.85 -16.66
N VAL A 2 -6.98 19.40 -15.71
CA VAL A 2 -6.49 18.64 -14.54
C VAL A 2 -6.14 17.22 -15.00
N ARG A 3 -4.86 16.86 -15.00
CA ARG A 3 -4.40 15.51 -15.37
C ARG A 3 -4.51 14.57 -14.16
N PHE A 4 -5.65 13.91 -14.00
CA PHE A 4 -5.82 12.87 -12.98
C PHE A 4 -4.99 11.61 -13.35
N ALA A 5 -3.90 11.42 -12.62
CA ALA A 5 -2.89 10.35 -12.73
C ALA A 5 -1.88 10.46 -13.91
N PRO A 6 -0.59 10.16 -13.67
CA PRO A 6 0.47 10.35 -14.66
C PRO A 6 0.28 9.49 -15.92
N THR A 7 0.51 10.09 -17.09
CA THR A 7 0.58 9.39 -18.38
C THR A 7 1.97 8.80 -18.63
N HIS A 8 3.02 9.45 -18.11
CA HIS A 8 4.40 8.99 -18.11
C HIS A 8 4.97 9.00 -16.70
N THR A 9 5.95 8.14 -16.44
CA THR A 9 6.67 8.13 -15.15
C THR A 9 7.39 9.47 -15.01
N GLY A 10 7.18 10.20 -13.90
CA GLY A 10 7.85 11.50 -13.69
C GLY A 10 7.04 12.76 -14.01
N ALA A 11 5.76 12.64 -14.40
CA ALA A 11 4.97 13.79 -14.87
C ALA A 11 4.82 14.97 -13.88
N TRP A 12 5.12 14.78 -12.59
CA TRP A 12 4.93 15.78 -11.53
C TRP A 12 6.25 16.45 -11.07
N ASP A 13 7.36 16.29 -11.79
CA ASP A 13 8.76 16.55 -11.32
C ASP A 13 9.10 17.98 -10.89
N ALA A 14 8.16 18.93 -10.99
CA ALA A 14 8.46 20.35 -10.82
C ALA A 14 8.42 20.89 -9.36
N TYR A 15 7.88 20.19 -8.35
CA TYR A 15 7.51 20.88 -7.08
C TYR A 15 7.79 20.18 -5.72
N GLU A 16 8.42 19.00 -5.63
CA GLU A 16 8.60 18.31 -4.33
C GLU A 16 10.07 18.08 -3.94
N ALA A 17 10.36 18.13 -2.62
CA ALA A 17 11.67 17.84 -2.05
C ALA A 17 12.19 16.48 -2.55
N SER A 18 13.36 16.50 -3.21
CA SER A 18 13.83 15.38 -4.04
C SER A 18 13.97 14.04 -3.29
N ALA A 19 14.18 14.07 -1.97
CA ALA A 19 14.36 12.87 -1.14
C ALA A 19 13.05 12.10 -0.92
N VAL A 20 11.96 12.78 -0.53
CA VAL A 20 10.63 12.15 -0.30
C VAL A 20 10.13 11.52 -1.60
N ARG A 21 10.39 12.19 -2.72
CA ARG A 21 10.06 11.73 -4.06
C ARG A 21 10.84 10.49 -4.48
N LYS A 22 12.16 10.47 -4.22
CA LYS A 22 13.02 9.31 -4.48
C LYS A 22 12.56 8.11 -3.63
N PHE A 23 12.18 8.38 -2.38
CA PHE A 23 11.65 7.36 -1.47
C PHE A 23 10.33 6.77 -2.00
N SER A 24 9.33 7.59 -2.34
CA SER A 24 8.02 7.10 -2.80
C SER A 24 8.08 6.29 -4.11
N ARG A 25 9.08 6.58 -4.97
CA ARG A 25 9.35 5.80 -6.20
C ARG A 25 10.08 4.49 -5.95
N SER A 26 10.79 4.35 -4.84
CA SER A 26 11.51 3.14 -4.50
C SER A 26 10.52 2.09 -3.99
N LEU A 27 10.29 1.05 -4.81
CA LEU A 27 9.43 -0.07 -4.44
C LEU A 27 9.96 -0.71 -3.17
N THR A 28 11.26 -1.00 -3.15
CA THR A 28 11.93 -1.66 -2.03
C THR A 28 11.87 -0.84 -0.75
N ALA A 29 12.20 0.46 -0.80
CA ALA A 29 12.22 1.27 0.41
C ALA A 29 10.82 1.44 1.01
N MET A 30 9.81 1.73 0.17
CA MET A 30 8.42 1.86 0.62
C MET A 30 7.90 0.54 1.18
N ALA A 31 8.11 -0.58 0.49
CA ALA A 31 7.64 -1.89 0.89
C ALA A 31 8.27 -2.35 2.21
N ILE A 32 9.59 -2.22 2.35
CA ILE A 32 10.31 -2.59 3.58
C ILE A 32 9.83 -1.74 4.76
N VAL A 33 9.77 -0.42 4.59
CA VAL A 33 9.31 0.48 5.67
C VAL A 33 7.88 0.13 6.08
N THR A 34 7.00 -0.14 5.10
CA THR A 34 5.60 -0.53 5.38
C THR A 34 5.56 -1.81 6.23
N GLY A 35 6.20 -2.89 5.79
CA GLY A 35 6.15 -4.18 6.49
C GLY A 35 6.82 -4.14 7.87
N VAL A 36 7.98 -3.48 7.99
CA VAL A 36 8.69 -3.35 9.28
C VAL A 36 7.89 -2.53 10.27
N VAL A 37 7.45 -1.32 9.88
CA VAL A 37 6.71 -0.42 10.77
C VAL A 37 5.39 -1.05 11.17
N TRP A 38 4.66 -1.63 10.20
CA TRP A 38 3.40 -2.29 10.50
C TRP A 38 3.58 -3.46 11.46
N ARG A 39 4.59 -4.32 11.26
CA ARG A 39 4.81 -5.47 12.12
C ARG A 39 5.16 -5.07 13.55
N LEU A 40 6.01 -4.05 13.72
CA LEU A 40 6.32 -3.47 15.02
C LEU A 40 5.09 -2.87 15.70
N CYS A 41 4.32 -2.05 14.98
CA CYS A 41 3.09 -1.46 15.51
C CYS A 41 2.10 -2.56 15.95
N ARG A 42 1.87 -3.57 15.11
CA ARG A 42 1.00 -4.70 15.43
C ARG A 42 1.48 -5.43 16.68
N ALA A 43 2.78 -5.73 16.79
CA ALA A 43 3.34 -6.40 17.95
C ALA A 43 3.15 -5.58 19.24
N LEU A 44 3.33 -4.26 19.16
CA LEU A 44 3.09 -3.35 20.29
C LEU A 44 1.61 -3.35 20.68
N PHE A 45 0.70 -3.11 19.73
CA PHE A 45 -0.74 -3.04 20.02
C PHE A 45 -1.28 -4.35 20.59
N LEU A 46 -0.87 -5.50 20.04
CA LEU A 46 -1.30 -6.80 20.55
C LEU A 46 -0.62 -7.17 21.87
N GLY A 47 0.58 -6.65 22.15
CA GLY A 47 1.30 -6.87 23.40
C GLY A 47 0.82 -6.02 24.57
N THR A 48 0.27 -4.83 24.34
CA THR A 48 -0.14 -3.88 25.40
C THR A 48 -1.63 -3.56 25.41
N GLY A 49 -2.39 -4.02 24.41
CA GLY A 49 -3.77 -3.64 24.19
C GLY A 49 -4.79 -4.37 25.08
N PRO A 50 -5.98 -3.79 25.30
CA PRO A 50 -7.09 -4.49 25.97
C PRO A 50 -7.56 -5.71 25.16
N THR A 51 -7.53 -6.90 25.76
CA THR A 51 -7.86 -8.17 25.08
C THR A 51 -9.35 -8.40 24.86
N SER A 52 -10.23 -7.67 25.55
CA SER A 52 -11.69 -7.85 25.51
C SER A 52 -12.43 -6.77 24.72
N SER A 53 -11.72 -5.79 24.12
CA SER A 53 -12.35 -4.65 23.44
C SER A 53 -12.40 -4.82 21.93
N PRO A 54 -13.59 -5.07 21.33
CA PRO A 54 -13.72 -5.19 19.88
C PRO A 54 -13.34 -3.91 19.14
N LEU A 55 -13.59 -2.74 19.76
CA LEU A 55 -13.23 -1.45 19.19
C LEU A 55 -11.71 -1.29 19.06
N PHE A 56 -10.94 -1.79 20.03
CA PHE A 56 -9.48 -1.77 19.97
C PHE A 56 -8.96 -2.66 18.82
N PHE A 57 -9.46 -3.88 18.68
CA PHE A 57 -9.08 -4.74 17.55
C PHE A 57 -9.49 -4.13 16.21
N GLY A 58 -10.71 -3.58 16.13
CA GLY A 58 -11.19 -2.89 14.94
C GLY A 58 -10.31 -1.70 14.54
N SER A 59 -9.84 -0.91 15.50
CA SER A 59 -8.98 0.24 15.23
C SER A 59 -7.58 -0.16 14.76
N VAL A 60 -7.00 -1.23 15.33
CA VAL A 60 -5.73 -1.79 14.85
C VAL A 60 -5.88 -2.28 13.40
N ILE A 61 -6.93 -3.03 13.08
CA ILE A 61 -7.21 -3.48 11.70
C ILE A 61 -7.35 -2.27 10.77
N ALA A 62 -8.13 -1.27 11.15
CA ALA A 62 -8.33 -0.07 10.34
C ALA A 62 -7.02 0.69 10.10
N LEU A 63 -6.16 0.80 11.11
CA LEU A 63 -4.83 1.38 10.96
C LEU A 63 -3.97 0.59 9.96
N GLY A 64 -4.02 -0.75 10.02
CA GLY A 64 -3.33 -1.61 9.06
C GLY A 64 -3.79 -1.36 7.63
N VAL A 65 -5.10 -1.34 7.42
CA VAL A 65 -5.70 -1.02 6.12
C VAL A 65 -5.20 0.34 5.59
N LEU A 66 -5.19 1.37 6.44
CA LEU A 66 -4.70 2.70 6.06
C LEU A 66 -3.21 2.69 5.69
N VAL A 67 -2.37 2.01 6.47
CA VAL A 67 -0.93 1.91 6.22
C VAL A 67 -0.65 1.16 4.92
N PHE A 68 -1.21 -0.04 4.75
CA PHE A 68 -0.97 -0.86 3.57
C PHE A 68 -1.49 -0.22 2.29
N PHE A 69 -2.76 0.16 2.29
CA PHE A 69 -3.37 0.73 1.09
C PHE A 69 -2.83 2.11 0.81
N GLY A 70 -2.65 2.97 1.82
CA GLY A 70 -2.05 4.28 1.66
C GLY A 70 -0.64 4.21 1.04
N MET A 71 0.24 3.37 1.59
CA MET A 71 1.60 3.22 1.06
C MET A 71 1.61 2.62 -0.35
N ALA A 72 0.74 1.64 -0.63
CA ALA A 72 0.56 1.12 -1.97
C ALA A 72 0.04 2.18 -2.95
N THR A 73 -0.97 2.99 -2.58
CA THR A 73 -1.46 4.11 -3.40
C THR A 73 -0.35 5.11 -3.69
N LEU A 74 0.39 5.53 -2.66
CA LEU A 74 1.48 6.49 -2.79
C LEU A 74 2.57 5.97 -3.72
N HIS A 75 2.92 4.69 -3.63
CA HIS A 75 3.88 4.09 -4.54
C HIS A 75 3.34 4.02 -5.97
N LEU A 76 2.14 3.47 -6.17
CA LEU A 76 1.54 3.24 -7.49
C LEU A 76 1.19 4.53 -8.23
N GLY A 77 0.83 5.58 -7.49
CA GLY A 77 0.53 6.91 -8.03
C GLY A 77 1.69 7.53 -8.82
N ASN A 78 2.91 7.02 -8.65
CA ASN A 78 4.09 7.44 -9.41
C ASN A 78 4.21 6.79 -10.80
N PHE A 79 3.40 5.77 -11.11
CA PHE A 79 3.56 4.94 -12.30
C PHE A 79 2.29 4.87 -13.15
N PRO A 80 2.41 4.67 -14.48
CA PRO A 80 1.25 4.41 -15.33
C PRO A 80 0.62 3.06 -15.00
N LEU A 81 -0.71 2.96 -15.18
CA LEU A 81 -1.53 1.78 -14.87
C LEU A 81 -0.98 0.45 -15.43
N LYS A 82 -0.38 0.47 -16.63
CA LYS A 82 0.21 -0.74 -17.25
C LYS A 82 1.28 -1.39 -16.36
N ARG A 83 1.99 -0.61 -15.54
CA ARG A 83 3.02 -1.11 -14.64
C ARG A 83 2.46 -1.64 -13.32
N TRP A 84 1.20 -1.32 -12.98
CA TRP A 84 0.62 -1.73 -11.71
C TRP A 84 0.44 -3.25 -11.64
N LEU A 85 0.14 -3.89 -12.76
CA LEU A 85 -0.12 -5.34 -12.84
C LEU A 85 0.98 -6.20 -12.18
N TRP A 86 2.25 -5.83 -12.34
CA TRP A 86 3.37 -6.55 -11.74
C TRP A 86 3.96 -5.83 -10.53
N ARG A 87 3.82 -4.50 -10.42
CA ARG A 87 4.35 -3.74 -9.28
C ARG A 87 3.59 -3.99 -8.00
N VAL A 88 2.27 -4.18 -8.07
CA VAL A 88 1.45 -4.48 -6.90
C VAL A 88 1.84 -5.81 -6.26
N PRO A 89 1.87 -6.95 -6.99
CA PRO A 89 2.28 -8.21 -6.39
C PRO A 89 3.75 -8.20 -5.95
N LEU A 90 4.63 -7.50 -6.68
CA LEU A 90 6.03 -7.35 -6.26
C LEU A 90 6.17 -6.51 -4.98
N PHE A 91 5.39 -5.43 -4.85
CA PHE A 91 5.35 -4.62 -3.63
C PHE A 91 4.89 -5.48 -2.45
N ALA A 92 3.80 -6.22 -2.60
CA ALA A 92 3.27 -7.13 -1.58
C ALA A 92 4.27 -8.22 -1.19
N LEU A 93 5.01 -8.77 -2.15
CA LEU A 93 6.04 -9.77 -1.89
C LEU A 93 7.18 -9.19 -1.04
N VAL A 94 7.73 -8.04 -1.44
CA VAL A 94 8.86 -7.41 -0.73
C VAL A 94 8.44 -6.95 0.67
N GLU A 95 7.24 -6.36 0.78
CA GLU A 95 6.67 -5.91 2.03
C GLU A 95 6.42 -7.11 2.97
N GLY A 96 5.79 -8.18 2.48
CA GLY A 96 5.56 -9.38 3.26
C GLY A 96 6.85 -10.08 3.70
N VAL A 97 7.90 -10.11 2.86
CA VAL A 97 9.23 -10.62 3.27
C VAL A 97 9.82 -9.77 4.39
N ALA A 98 9.69 -8.45 4.33
CA ALA A 98 10.17 -7.55 5.38
C ALA A 98 9.41 -7.75 6.69
N GLU A 99 8.09 -7.95 6.63
CA GLU A 99 7.26 -8.28 7.78
C GLU A 99 7.61 -9.64 8.40
N VAL A 100 7.86 -10.66 7.58
CA VAL A 100 8.31 -11.98 8.06
C VAL A 100 9.69 -11.89 8.69
N ALA A 101 10.62 -11.13 8.10
CA ALA A 101 11.93 -10.90 8.68
C ALA A 101 11.83 -10.18 10.05
N MET A 102 10.95 -9.19 10.16
CA MET A 102 10.69 -8.50 11.43
C MET A 102 10.05 -9.46 12.45
N SER A 103 9.18 -10.37 12.01
CA SER A 103 8.62 -11.42 12.86
C SER A 103 9.72 -12.33 13.41
N ALA A 104 10.67 -12.75 12.58
CA ALA A 104 11.81 -13.56 13.01
C ALA A 104 12.66 -12.85 14.07
N VAL A 105 12.89 -11.53 13.90
CA VAL A 105 13.57 -10.71 14.91
C VAL A 105 12.77 -10.65 16.21
N LEU A 106 11.46 -10.45 16.15
CA LEU A 106 10.60 -10.41 17.35
C LEU A 106 10.50 -11.76 18.06
N ILE A 107 10.50 -12.88 17.32
CA ILE A 107 10.57 -14.23 17.87
C ILE A 107 11.89 -14.42 18.63
N ALA A 108 13.02 -13.97 18.06
CA ALA A 108 14.32 -14.04 18.72
C ALA A 108 14.33 -13.31 20.08
N PHE A 109 13.55 -12.24 20.23
CA PHE A 109 13.38 -11.51 21.50
C PHE A 109 12.20 -11.98 22.36
N GLY A 110 11.44 -13.00 21.93
CA GLY A 110 10.25 -13.48 22.65
C GLY A 110 9.14 -12.44 22.74
N ARG A 111 8.97 -11.60 21.70
CA ARG A 111 7.98 -10.49 21.66
C ARG A 111 6.95 -10.62 20.56
N GLU A 112 7.06 -11.61 19.68
CA GLU A 112 6.12 -11.79 18.57
C GLU A 112 4.79 -12.38 19.08
N PRO A 113 3.66 -11.65 19.00
CA PRO A 113 2.37 -12.17 19.43
C PRO A 113 1.78 -13.13 18.39
N TYR A 114 1.32 -14.30 18.83
CA TYR A 114 0.70 -15.32 17.99
C TYR A 114 -0.50 -15.96 18.68
N GLY A 115 -1.69 -15.44 18.35
CA GLY A 115 -2.92 -15.81 19.06
C GLY A 115 -2.87 -15.39 20.52
N SER A 116 -3.05 -16.34 21.43
CA SER A 116 -2.96 -16.15 22.89
C SER A 116 -1.56 -16.37 23.47
N ALA A 117 -0.58 -16.72 22.63
CA ALA A 117 0.79 -17.04 23.04
C ALA A 117 1.82 -16.17 22.32
N VAL A 118 3.09 -16.35 22.69
CA VAL A 118 4.24 -15.80 21.95
C VAL A 118 4.69 -16.83 20.91
N ALA A 119 4.95 -16.39 19.69
CA ALA A 119 5.43 -17.27 18.63
C ALA A 119 6.82 -17.85 18.93
N VAL A 120 7.03 -19.08 18.47
CA VAL A 120 8.32 -19.76 18.46
C VAL A 120 8.82 -19.95 17.03
N TRP A 121 10.08 -20.37 16.86
CA TRP A 121 10.67 -20.58 15.54
C TRP A 121 9.91 -21.57 14.64
N ALA A 122 9.22 -22.55 15.24
CA ALA A 122 8.37 -23.49 14.51
C ALA A 122 7.17 -22.81 13.83
N ASP A 123 6.70 -21.68 14.37
CA ASP A 123 5.57 -20.92 13.82
C ASP A 123 5.97 -20.04 12.63
N LEU A 124 7.26 -19.77 12.43
CA LEU A 124 7.74 -18.82 11.43
C LEU A 124 7.28 -19.17 10.01
N ALA A 125 7.28 -20.45 9.66
CA ALA A 125 6.80 -20.91 8.35
C ALA A 125 5.30 -20.65 8.16
N SER A 126 4.50 -20.90 9.21
CA SER A 126 3.06 -20.62 9.21
C SER A 126 2.80 -19.11 9.08
N ILE A 127 3.49 -18.30 9.89
CA ILE A 127 3.45 -16.84 9.84
C ILE A 127 3.79 -16.35 8.44
N ALA A 128 4.87 -16.86 7.83
CA ALA A 128 5.30 -16.48 6.50
C ALA A 128 4.25 -16.83 5.44
N ALA A 129 3.70 -18.05 5.48
CA ALA A 129 2.67 -18.48 4.56
C ALA A 129 1.43 -17.58 4.65
N THR A 130 0.94 -17.30 5.87
CA THR A 130 -0.23 -16.44 6.08
C THR A 130 0.03 -15.00 5.64
N VAL A 131 1.14 -14.39 6.05
CA VAL A 131 1.48 -13.00 5.67
C VAL A 131 1.61 -12.89 4.15
N LEU A 132 2.44 -13.71 3.52
CA LEU A 132 2.70 -13.62 2.09
C LEU A 132 1.43 -13.87 1.26
N SER A 133 0.69 -14.94 1.55
CA SER A 133 -0.54 -15.25 0.81
C SER A 133 -1.59 -14.15 0.96
N THR A 134 -1.81 -13.68 2.19
CA THR A 134 -2.80 -12.64 2.48
C THR A 134 -2.42 -11.33 1.83
N HIS A 135 -1.17 -10.89 1.96
CA HIS A 135 -0.73 -9.59 1.46
C HIS A 135 -0.71 -9.57 -0.07
N ILE A 136 -0.20 -10.62 -0.71
CA ILE A 136 -0.24 -10.75 -2.17
C ILE A 136 -1.68 -10.68 -2.67
N LEU A 137 -2.61 -11.43 -2.06
CA LEU A 137 -4.01 -11.44 -2.44
C LEU A 137 -4.66 -10.05 -2.25
N VAL A 138 -4.58 -9.51 -1.03
CA VAL A 138 -5.29 -8.29 -0.63
C VAL A 138 -4.77 -7.07 -1.36
N LEU A 139 -3.45 -6.90 -1.46
CA LEU A 139 -2.87 -5.77 -2.19
C LEU A 139 -3.11 -5.89 -3.70
N SER A 140 -3.04 -7.09 -4.27
CA SER A 140 -3.35 -7.29 -5.69
C SER A 140 -4.81 -6.96 -6.00
N LEU A 141 -5.74 -7.41 -5.16
CA LEU A 141 -7.15 -7.07 -5.28
C LEU A 141 -7.36 -5.54 -5.17
N TYR A 142 -6.78 -4.92 -4.15
CA TYR A 142 -6.83 -3.47 -3.96
C TYR A 142 -6.28 -2.71 -5.17
N GLY A 143 -5.09 -3.08 -5.65
CA GLY A 143 -4.47 -2.47 -6.82
C GLY A 143 -5.30 -2.63 -8.10
N GLY A 144 -5.96 -3.78 -8.26
CA GLY A 144 -6.92 -4.03 -9.34
C GLY A 144 -8.14 -3.11 -9.26
N ILE A 145 -8.77 -3.02 -8.09
CA ILE A 145 -9.92 -2.11 -7.84
C ILE A 145 -9.51 -0.67 -8.12
N LEU A 146 -8.39 -0.22 -7.56
CA LEU A 146 -7.88 1.14 -7.77
C LEU A 146 -7.60 1.41 -9.26
N ALA A 147 -7.05 0.43 -9.99
CA ALA A 147 -6.84 0.55 -11.42
C ALA A 147 -8.15 0.71 -12.19
N VAL A 148 -9.21 -0.02 -11.82
CA VAL A 148 -10.55 0.11 -12.43
C VAL A 148 -11.13 1.50 -12.15
N VAL A 149 -11.06 1.99 -10.91
CA VAL A 149 -11.54 3.33 -10.53
C VAL A 149 -10.82 4.41 -11.33
N VAL A 150 -9.49 4.37 -11.39
CA VAL A 150 -8.68 5.35 -12.16
C VAL A 150 -8.99 5.28 -13.65
N GLN A 151 -9.21 4.09 -14.21
CA GLN A 151 -9.65 3.94 -15.60
C GLN A 151 -11.03 4.53 -15.84
N GLY A 152 -11.97 4.31 -14.93
CA GLY A 152 -13.32 4.88 -14.98
C GLY A 152 -13.26 6.41 -15.05
N ILE A 153 -12.56 7.03 -14.10
CA ILE A 153 -12.36 8.49 -14.06
C ILE A 153 -11.72 8.99 -15.37
N ARG A 154 -10.67 8.32 -15.86
CA ARG A 154 -10.01 8.71 -17.12
C ARG A 154 -10.95 8.64 -18.32
N ARG A 155 -11.86 7.66 -18.37
CA ARG A 155 -12.87 7.55 -19.44
C ARG A 155 -13.91 8.65 -19.32
N SER A 156 -14.43 8.91 -18.12
CA SER A 156 -15.42 9.97 -17.88
C SER A 156 -14.89 11.36 -18.24
N VAL A 157 -13.64 11.67 -17.88
CA VAL A 157 -13.01 12.96 -18.22
C VAL A 157 -12.81 13.12 -19.73
N ARG A 158 -12.46 12.03 -20.45
CA ARG A 158 -12.35 12.08 -21.92
C ARG A 158 -13.71 12.32 -22.57
N ALA A 159 -14.73 11.58 -22.15
CA ALA A 159 -16.10 11.75 -22.64
C ALA A 159 -16.67 13.16 -22.35
N ALA A 160 -16.30 13.78 -21.22
CA ALA A 160 -16.68 15.14 -20.88
C ALA A 160 -15.87 16.20 -21.65
N GLY A 161 -14.62 15.90 -22.04
CA GLY A 161 -13.77 16.77 -22.85
C GLY A 161 -14.11 16.78 -24.35
N ASP A 162 -14.86 15.77 -24.82
CA ASP A 162 -15.48 15.76 -26.16
C ASP A 162 -16.77 16.61 -26.19
N VAL A 163 -17.22 17.16 -25.06
CA VAL A 163 -18.18 18.28 -25.01
C VAL A 163 -17.38 19.56 -25.18
N VAL A 164 -17.05 19.90 -26.43
CA VAL A 164 -16.62 21.25 -26.78
C VAL A 164 -17.76 22.18 -26.37
N ILE A 165 -17.57 22.92 -25.28
CA ILE A 165 -18.29 24.18 -25.10
C ILE A 165 -17.69 25.07 -26.17
N ASP A 166 -18.42 25.32 -27.27
CA ASP A 166 -18.10 26.40 -28.19
C ASP A 166 -17.90 27.65 -27.32
N ASP A 167 -16.65 28.12 -27.23
CA ASP A 167 -16.37 29.41 -26.61
C ASP A 167 -16.84 30.44 -27.63
N PRO A 168 -17.88 31.25 -27.36
CA PRO A 168 -18.45 32.20 -28.32
C PRO A 168 -17.52 33.41 -28.57
N LYS A 169 -16.22 33.27 -28.34
CA LYS A 169 -15.21 34.34 -28.43
C LYS A 169 -14.30 34.26 -29.64
N ASP A 170 -14.39 33.22 -30.47
CA ASP A 170 -13.60 33.11 -31.70
C ASP A 170 -14.23 33.78 -32.94
N ASP A 171 -15.33 34.53 -32.77
CA ASP A 171 -16.04 35.25 -33.84
C ASP A 171 -15.77 36.78 -33.86
N GLN A 172 -14.66 37.27 -33.29
CA GLN A 172 -14.27 38.69 -33.38
C GLN A 172 -12.86 38.92 -33.90
#